data_AF-A0A925UJY5-F1
#
_entry.id   AF-A0A925UJY5-F1
#
_cell.length_a   1.000
_cell.length_b   1.000
_cell.length_c   1.000
_cell.angle_alpha   90.00
_cell.angle_beta   90.00
_cell.angle_gamma   90.00
#
_symmetry.space_group_name_H-M   'P 1'
#
loop_
_entity.id
_entity.type
_entity.pdbx_description
1 polymer ?
#
loop_
_entity_poly.entity_id
_entity_poly.type
_entity_poly.pdbx_seq_one_letter_code
_entity_poly.pdbx_strand_id
1 'polypeptide(L)'
;MTTYLLARSSILAAAVLALCAALPASAQTAPVKKPVPAKAAKKAPPKVAPEPAPPAAATAEQVDAAERVYYGIYDCEFKQVIDIVASPKYPSYVDVKHGKVDYLMKPVLSSTGAIRLEDVRGETLMVQISSKSMLLN
;
A
#
# COMPACT_ATOMS: atom_id res chain seq x y z
N MET A 1 52.96 2.33 -11.00
CA MET A 1 52.47 3.62 -10.47
C MET A 1 50.99 3.44 -10.17
N THR A 2 50.47 3.36 -8.95
CA THR A 2 51.03 3.55 -7.60
C THR A 2 50.02 2.90 -6.64
N THR A 3 50.50 2.03 -5.75
CA THR A 3 49.81 1.45 -4.60
C THR A 3 49.81 2.41 -3.39
N TYR A 4 49.08 2.02 -2.33
CA TYR A 4 49.10 2.43 -0.92
C TYR A 4 47.94 3.33 -0.44
N LEU A 5 47.04 2.90 0.47
CA LEU A 5 47.14 2.48 1.89
C LEU A 5 46.93 3.66 2.88
N LEU A 6 46.10 3.43 3.91
CA LEU A 6 45.97 4.16 5.20
C LEU A 6 45.18 5.49 5.13
N ALA A 7 44.37 5.91 6.11
CA ALA A 7 44.30 5.59 7.54
C ALA A 7 42.88 5.94 8.09
N ARG A 8 42.29 5.11 8.98
CA ARG A 8 42.14 5.29 10.45
C ARG A 8 41.35 6.55 10.87
N SER A 9 40.22 6.45 11.57
CA SER A 9 40.13 6.26 13.05
C SER A 9 38.65 6.02 13.41
N SER A 10 38.15 5.02 14.14
CA SER A 10 38.45 4.45 15.46
C SER A 10 38.15 5.35 16.69
N ILE A 11 36.97 5.08 17.30
CA ILE A 11 36.64 4.90 18.73
C ILE A 11 36.76 6.09 19.72
N LEU A 12 35.64 6.43 20.41
CA LEU A 12 35.40 6.61 21.87
C LEU A 12 34.06 7.36 22.04
N ALA A 13 33.19 7.20 23.05
CA ALA A 13 33.32 6.64 24.39
C ALA A 13 31.94 6.22 24.93
N ALA A 14 31.96 5.30 25.89
CA ALA A 14 30.83 4.81 26.66
C ALA A 14 30.40 5.78 27.78
N ALA A 15 29.13 5.72 28.18
CA ALA A 15 28.71 6.10 29.52
C ALA A 15 27.53 5.21 29.96
N VAL A 16 27.85 4.21 30.77
CA VAL A 16 26.91 3.42 31.56
C VAL A 16 26.71 4.17 32.88
N LEU A 17 25.46 4.46 33.26
CA LEU A 17 25.13 4.74 34.66
C LEU A 17 24.00 3.80 35.10
N ALA A 18 24.38 2.91 36.00
CA ALA A 18 23.53 2.08 36.83
C ALA A 18 22.97 2.90 38.00
N LEU A 19 21.70 2.72 38.37
CA LEU A 19 21.25 2.63 39.76
C LEU A 19 19.76 2.27 39.85
N CYS A 20 19.44 1.11 40.42
CA CYS A 20 18.35 0.96 41.38
C CYS A 20 18.43 -0.45 42.00
N ALA A 21 18.66 -0.49 43.31
CA ALA A 21 18.79 -1.69 44.13
C ALA A 21 17.67 -1.76 45.20
N ALA A 22 17.32 -3.00 45.56
CA ALA A 22 16.66 -3.49 46.80
C ALA A 22 15.14 -3.24 47.00
N LEU A 23 14.24 -4.24 46.87
CA LEU A 23 13.78 -5.32 47.82
C LEU A 23 12.62 -4.87 48.76
N PRO A 24 11.72 -5.73 49.35
CA PRO A 24 11.65 -7.20 49.37
C PRO A 24 10.24 -7.85 49.16
N ALA A 25 10.24 -9.19 49.03
CA ALA A 25 9.33 -10.22 49.57
C ALA A 25 7.78 -10.03 49.61
N SER A 26 7.07 -10.96 48.96
CA SER A 26 6.20 -11.92 49.68
C SER A 26 5.87 -13.12 48.82
N ALA A 27 6.24 -14.30 49.34
CA ALA A 27 5.76 -15.59 48.89
C ALA A 27 4.41 -15.88 49.55
N GLN A 28 3.40 -16.23 48.76
CA GLN A 28 2.29 -17.05 49.23
C GLN A 28 1.96 -18.08 48.15
N THR A 29 2.22 -19.33 48.51
CA THR A 29 1.85 -20.54 47.79
C THR A 29 0.46 -21.01 48.19
N ALA A 30 -0.19 -21.69 47.23
CA ALA A 30 -1.33 -22.61 47.31
C ALA A 30 -2.74 -22.08 46.94
N PRO A 31 -3.66 -22.91 46.41
CA PRO A 31 -3.50 -24.07 45.53
C PRO A 31 -4.34 -23.98 44.23
N VAL A 32 -3.97 -24.83 43.27
CA VAL A 32 -4.58 -25.11 41.97
C VAL A 32 -6.11 -25.28 42.02
N LYS A 33 -6.82 -24.51 41.19
CA LYS A 33 -8.07 -24.94 40.54
C LYS A 33 -7.86 -24.95 39.04
N LYS A 34 -7.87 -26.14 38.44
CA LYS A 34 -7.87 -26.34 36.99
C LYS A 34 -9.19 -25.81 36.41
N PRO A 35 -9.18 -24.86 35.46
CA PRO A 35 -10.30 -24.66 34.56
C PRO A 35 -10.14 -25.62 33.38
N VAL A 36 -11.21 -26.36 33.13
CA VAL A 36 -11.43 -27.27 32.01
C VAL A 36 -11.04 -26.59 30.68
N PRO A 37 -10.37 -27.28 29.72
CA PRO A 37 -10.03 -26.67 28.45
C PRO A 37 -11.31 -26.28 27.70
N ALA A 38 -11.53 -24.98 27.56
CA ALA A 38 -12.59 -24.44 26.73
C ALA A 38 -12.33 -24.91 25.28
N LYS A 39 -13.30 -25.68 24.78
CA LYS A 39 -13.35 -26.23 23.43
C LYS A 39 -13.04 -25.11 22.44
N ALA A 40 -11.94 -25.25 21.70
CA ALA A 40 -11.53 -24.30 20.67
C ALA A 40 -12.71 -24.06 19.70
N ALA A 41 -13.28 -22.86 19.76
CA ALA A 41 -14.29 -22.43 18.81
C ALA A 41 -13.64 -22.43 17.44
N LYS A 42 -14.13 -23.30 16.54
CA LYS A 42 -13.75 -23.30 15.13
C LYS A 42 -13.97 -21.90 14.60
N LYS A 43 -12.88 -21.23 14.23
CA LYS A 43 -12.89 -19.95 13.53
C LYS A 43 -13.77 -20.11 12.29
N ALA A 44 -14.90 -19.41 12.25
CA ALA A 44 -15.76 -19.41 11.08
C ALA A 44 -14.93 -18.97 9.86
N PRO A 45 -15.08 -19.63 8.70
CA PRO A 45 -14.37 -19.22 7.50
C PRO A 45 -14.75 -17.77 7.18
N PRO A 46 -13.79 -16.92 6.76
CA PRO A 46 -14.08 -15.55 6.38
C PRO A 46 -15.13 -15.55 5.29
N LYS A 47 -16.23 -14.83 5.55
CA LYS A 47 -17.30 -14.59 4.59
C LYS A 47 -16.69 -13.81 3.42
N VAL A 48 -16.47 -14.49 2.30
CA VAL A 48 -16.05 -13.84 1.05
C VAL A 48 -17.16 -12.86 0.68
N ALA A 49 -16.85 -11.56 0.72
CA ALA A 49 -17.76 -10.54 0.25
C ALA A 49 -18.01 -10.76 -1.25
N PRO A 50 -19.23 -10.52 -1.77
CA PRO A 50 -19.52 -10.64 -3.19
C PRO A 50 -18.54 -9.78 -4.00
N GLU A 51 -17.91 -10.36 -5.03
CA GLU A 51 -17.07 -9.63 -5.97
C GLU A 51 -17.94 -8.60 -6.71
N PRO A 52 -17.48 -7.35 -6.90
CA PRO A 52 -18.23 -6.35 -7.66
C PRO A 52 -18.62 -6.89 -9.04
N ALA A 53 -19.82 -6.53 -9.50
CA ALA A 53 -20.24 -6.87 -10.86
C ALA A 53 -19.19 -6.37 -11.88
N PRO A 54 -18.92 -7.14 -12.95
CA PRO A 54 -17.92 -6.75 -13.93
C PRO A 54 -18.29 -5.40 -14.56
N PRO A 55 -17.30 -4.54 -14.85
CA PRO A 55 -17.54 -3.25 -15.48
C PRO A 55 -18.11 -3.41 -16.89
N ALA A 56 -18.79 -2.38 -17.38
CA ALA A 56 -19.28 -2.33 -18.74
C ALA A 56 -18.13 -2.42 -19.77
N ALA A 57 -18.46 -2.83 -21.00
CA ALA A 57 -17.50 -2.76 -22.10
C ALA A 57 -17.08 -1.30 -22.37
N ALA A 58 -15.82 -1.10 -22.73
CA ALA A 58 -15.28 0.21 -23.03
C ALA A 58 -15.98 0.85 -24.25
N THR A 59 -16.27 2.13 -24.17
CA THR A 59 -16.78 2.93 -25.31
C THR A 59 -15.62 3.39 -26.19
N ALA A 60 -15.92 3.87 -27.40
CA ALA A 60 -14.88 4.39 -28.30
C ALA A 60 -14.09 5.55 -27.67
N GLU A 61 -14.77 6.45 -26.94
CA GLU A 61 -14.14 7.56 -26.25
C GLU A 61 -13.22 7.09 -25.12
N GLN A 62 -13.56 5.97 -24.47
CA GLN A 62 -12.71 5.35 -23.46
C GLN A 62 -11.48 4.72 -24.10
N VAL A 63 -11.60 4.11 -25.28
CA VAL A 63 -10.45 3.58 -26.02
C VAL A 63 -9.47 4.70 -26.35
N ASP A 64 -9.96 5.81 -26.90
CA ASP A 64 -9.14 6.99 -27.21
C ASP A 64 -8.49 7.60 -25.95
N ALA A 65 -9.21 7.59 -24.82
CA ALA A 65 -8.67 8.04 -23.55
C ALA A 65 -7.59 7.09 -23.01
N ALA A 66 -7.76 5.77 -23.17
CA ALA A 66 -6.80 4.76 -22.74
C ALA A 66 -5.45 4.90 -23.46
N GLU A 67 -5.46 5.23 -24.76
CA GLU A 67 -4.23 5.48 -25.53
C GLU A 67 -3.42 6.68 -25.04
N ARG A 68 -4.07 7.61 -24.32
CA ARG A 68 -3.47 8.84 -23.79
C ARG A 68 -3.11 8.74 -22.31
N VAL A 69 -3.41 7.60 -21.67
CA VAL A 69 -3.02 7.37 -20.28
C VAL A 69 -1.51 7.34 -20.21
N TYR A 70 -0.96 8.07 -19.24
CA TYR A 70 0.44 7.93 -18.91
C TYR A 70 0.62 6.70 -18.02
N TYR A 71 1.29 5.67 -18.54
CA TYR A 71 1.53 4.41 -17.85
C TYR A 71 2.86 4.40 -17.09
N GLY A 72 2.99 3.49 -16.12
CA GLY A 72 4.21 3.23 -15.38
C GLY A 72 4.15 3.68 -13.92
N ILE A 73 5.34 3.78 -13.32
CA ILE A 73 5.53 4.08 -11.91
C ILE A 73 5.68 5.59 -11.70
N TYR A 74 4.96 6.12 -10.71
CA TYR A 74 4.98 7.51 -10.29
C TYR A 74 5.44 7.62 -8.84
N ASP A 75 6.51 8.37 -8.62
CA ASP A 75 6.88 8.86 -7.29
C ASP A 75 6.01 10.08 -6.98
N CYS A 76 5.05 9.88 -6.08
CA CYS A 76 4.12 10.91 -5.64
C CYS A 76 4.63 11.62 -4.37
N GLU A 77 3.97 12.71 -4.01
CA GLU A 77 4.25 13.44 -2.76
C GLU A 77 4.20 12.49 -1.54
N PHE A 78 4.91 12.85 -0.48
CA PHE A 78 4.98 12.06 0.77
C PHE A 78 5.50 10.62 0.59
N LYS A 79 6.36 10.38 -0.42
CA LYS A 79 6.95 9.06 -0.73
C LYS A 79 5.90 7.99 -1.02
N GLN A 80 4.73 8.38 -1.52
CA GLN A 80 3.77 7.44 -2.06
C GLN A 80 4.20 7.02 -3.46
N VAL A 81 3.89 5.78 -3.83
CA VAL A 81 4.19 5.25 -5.15
C VAL A 81 2.88 4.78 -5.78
N ILE A 82 2.67 5.18 -7.02
CA ILE A 82 1.56 4.71 -7.85
C ILE A 82 2.13 3.93 -9.04
N ASP A 83 1.56 2.78 -9.36
CA ASP A 83 1.89 2.00 -10.57
C ASP A 83 0.65 1.87 -11.44
N ILE A 84 0.73 2.29 -12.69
CA ILE A 84 -0.38 2.29 -13.64
C ILE A 84 -0.05 1.37 -14.81
N VAL A 85 -0.88 0.36 -15.01
CA VAL A 85 -0.75 -0.59 -16.12
C VAL A 85 -2.08 -0.78 -16.85
N ALA A 86 -2.03 -1.20 -18.10
CA ALA A 86 -3.24 -1.61 -18.81
C ALA A 86 -3.82 -2.87 -18.16
N SER A 87 -5.14 -2.92 -17.98
CA SER A 87 -5.77 -4.08 -17.35
C SER A 87 -5.77 -5.26 -18.33
N PRO A 88 -5.18 -6.42 -17.98
CA PRO A 88 -5.18 -7.59 -18.84
C PRO A 88 -6.56 -8.25 -18.93
N LYS A 89 -7.43 -7.99 -17.94
CA LYS A 89 -8.77 -8.57 -17.84
C LYS A 89 -9.83 -7.72 -18.54
N TYR A 90 -9.63 -6.40 -18.58
CA TYR A 90 -10.63 -5.45 -19.07
C TYR A 90 -10.01 -4.51 -20.12
N PRO A 91 -10.31 -4.72 -21.42
CA PRO A 91 -9.79 -3.87 -22.49
C PRO A 91 -10.12 -2.39 -22.26
N SER A 92 -9.13 -1.52 -22.48
CA SER A 92 -9.22 -0.07 -22.29
C SER A 92 -9.58 0.39 -20.87
N TYR A 93 -9.45 -0.50 -19.88
CA TYR A 93 -9.34 -0.13 -18.47
C TYR A 93 -7.87 -0.17 -18.04
N VAL A 94 -7.59 0.45 -16.90
CA VAL A 94 -6.25 0.47 -16.31
C VAL A 94 -6.29 0.02 -14.86
N ASP A 95 -5.31 -0.76 -14.47
CA ASP A 95 -5.09 -1.16 -13.08
C ASP A 95 -4.13 -0.14 -12.46
N VAL A 96 -4.58 0.54 -11.41
CA VAL A 96 -3.81 1.54 -10.67
C VAL A 96 -3.54 1.00 -9.28
N LYS A 97 -2.27 0.79 -8.96
CA LYS A 97 -1.82 0.33 -7.64
C LYS A 97 -1.35 1.51 -6.83
N HIS A 98 -1.87 1.66 -5.62
CA HIS A 98 -1.44 2.65 -4.65
C HIS A 98 -1.21 1.95 -3.31
N GLY A 99 0.07 1.75 -2.97
CA GLY A 99 0.46 0.99 -1.78
C GLY A 99 0.01 -0.47 -1.84
N LYS A 100 -1.01 -0.83 -1.04
CA LYS A 100 -1.57 -2.20 -0.97
C LYS A 100 -2.93 -2.32 -1.64
N VAL A 101 -3.44 -1.24 -2.22
CA VAL A 101 -4.76 -1.18 -2.83
C VAL A 101 -4.59 -1.08 -4.34
N ASP A 102 -5.31 -1.96 -5.03
CA ASP A 102 -5.42 -1.93 -6.47
C ASP A 102 -6.82 -1.40 -6.85
N TYR A 103 -6.85 -0.49 -7.81
CA TYR A 103 -8.05 0.10 -8.36
C TYR A 103 -8.15 -0.27 -9.83
N LEU A 104 -9.31 -0.76 -10.24
CA LEU A 104 -9.65 -0.85 -11.65
C LEU A 104 -10.28 0.48 -12.05
N MET A 105 -9.65 1.20 -12.97
CA MET A 105 -10.09 2.55 -13.33
C MET A 105 -10.46 2.67 -14.81
N LYS A 106 -11.50 3.46 -15.07
CA LYS A 106 -11.97 3.87 -16.38
C LYS A 106 -11.26 5.15 -16.82
N PRO A 107 -10.52 5.14 -17.94
CA PRO A 107 -10.00 6.35 -18.56
C PRO A 107 -11.14 7.20 -19.15
N VAL A 108 -11.13 8.49 -18.85
CA VAL A 108 -12.08 9.49 -19.35
C VAL A 108 -11.32 10.74 -19.75
N LEU A 109 -11.46 11.16 -21.01
CA LEU A 109 -10.90 12.42 -21.48
C LEU A 109 -11.76 13.58 -20.96
N SER A 110 -11.14 14.56 -20.29
CA SER A 110 -11.81 15.79 -19.89
C SER A 110 -11.89 16.80 -21.04
N SER A 111 -12.80 17.76 -20.93
CA SER A 111 -12.90 18.90 -21.87
C SER A 111 -11.66 19.80 -21.87
N THR A 112 -10.85 19.77 -20.82
CA THR A 112 -9.59 20.53 -20.71
C THR A 112 -8.38 19.74 -21.23
N GLY A 113 -8.58 18.51 -21.72
CA GLY A 113 -7.52 17.64 -22.23
C GLY A 113 -6.78 16.84 -21.16
N ALA A 114 -7.25 16.85 -19.92
CA ALA A 114 -6.72 15.99 -18.86
C ALA A 114 -7.30 14.57 -18.99
N ILE A 115 -6.51 13.56 -18.60
CA ILE A 115 -7.00 12.19 -18.49
C ILE A 115 -7.43 11.95 -17.05
N ARG A 116 -8.70 11.60 -16.88
CA ARG A 116 -9.28 11.22 -15.59
C ARG A 116 -9.42 9.71 -15.54
N LEU A 117 -8.84 9.08 -14.53
CA LEU A 117 -9.03 7.66 -14.25
C LEU A 117 -10.04 7.55 -13.11
N GLU A 118 -11.27 7.18 -13.46
CA GLU A 118 -12.37 7.03 -12.50
C GLU A 118 -12.38 5.59 -11.98
N ASP A 119 -12.28 5.39 -10.66
CA ASP A 119 -12.43 4.06 -10.09
C ASP A 119 -13.83 3.51 -10.39
N VAL A 120 -13.91 2.25 -10.84
CA VAL A 120 -15.20 1.57 -11.09
C VAL A 120 -16.05 1.47 -9.83
N ARG A 121 -15.42 1.48 -8.64
CA ARG A 121 -16.12 1.51 -7.36
C ARG A 121 -16.48 2.92 -6.90
N GLY A 122 -15.94 3.96 -7.55
CA GLY A 122 -16.14 5.35 -7.17
C GLY A 122 -15.43 5.78 -5.89
N GLU A 123 -14.41 5.04 -5.42
CA GLU A 123 -13.69 5.34 -4.18
C GLU A 123 -12.58 6.37 -4.38
N THR A 124 -12.03 6.45 -5.59
CA THR A 124 -10.92 7.36 -5.89
C THR A 124 -10.93 7.80 -7.35
N LEU A 125 -10.30 8.94 -7.61
CA LEU A 125 -10.15 9.55 -8.92
C LEU A 125 -8.69 9.93 -9.10
N MET A 126 -8.07 9.51 -10.19
CA MET A 126 -6.75 10.01 -10.58
C MET A 126 -6.89 10.98 -11.74
N VAL A 127 -6.20 12.11 -11.69
CA VAL A 127 -6.14 13.10 -12.76
C VAL A 127 -4.71 13.18 -13.25
N GLN A 128 -4.54 13.00 -14.56
CA GLN A 128 -3.28 13.17 -15.26
C GLN A 128 -3.38 14.41 -16.15
N ILE A 129 -2.50 15.36 -15.88
CA ILE A 129 -2.22 16.50 -16.75
C ILE A 129 -0.81 16.33 -17.32
N SER A 130 -0.47 17.06 -18.38
CA SER A 130 0.79 16.88 -19.11
C SER A 130 2.06 16.90 -18.25
N SER A 131 2.05 17.60 -17.11
CA SER A 131 3.22 17.75 -16.23
C SER A 131 3.09 17.09 -14.86
N LYS A 132 1.90 16.58 -14.48
CA LYS A 132 1.65 16.08 -13.12
C LYS A 132 0.51 15.07 -13.08
N SER A 133 0.61 14.14 -12.14
CA SER A 133 -0.45 13.20 -11.80
C SER A 133 -0.87 13.42 -10.35
N MET A 134 -2.17 13.35 -10.07
CA MET A 134 -2.75 13.53 -8.74
C MET A 134 -3.83 12.48 -8.49
N LEU A 135 -3.72 11.74 -7.39
CA LEU A 135 -4.75 10.80 -6.93
C LEU A 135 -5.58 11.46 -5.81
N LEU A 136 -6.90 11.44 -5.96
CA LEU A 136 -7.90 12.05 -5.09
C LEU A 136 -8.72 10.93 -4.46
N ASN A 137 -8.71 10.87 -3.14
CA ASN A 137 -9.44 9.94 -2.28
C ASN A 137 -10.17 10.80 -1.24
#